data_AF-A0A933LMV5-F1
#
_entry.id   AF-A0A933LMV5-F1
#
_cell.length_a   1.000
_cell.length_b   1.000
_cell.length_c   1.000
_cell.angle_alpha   90.00
_cell.angle_beta   90.00
_cell.angle_gamma   90.00
#
_symmetry.space_group_name_H-M   'P 1'
#
loop_
_entity.id
_entity.type
_entity.pdbx_description
1 polymer ?
#
loop_
_entity_poly.entity_id
_entity_poly.type
_entity_poly.pdbx_seq_one_letter_code
_entity_poly.pdbx_strand_id
1 'polypeptide(L)'
;MDEPLAELRQRLDRLGREVRWWRLGATLPLMLAAAVLFMGQALQPTRLIEAERVLVKDKTGTIRVALGALGGHTDAPNPLYGITLYDPRGDTSAYIYDRGSLGGATLYMAGSQSSISFGTSKEASVEINAFKEPRKDRERRLDQLLRDAL
;
A
#
# COMPACT_ATOMS: atom_id res chain seq x y z
N MET A 1 76.27 12.97 19.99
CA MET A 1 75.91 11.79 20.81
C MET A 1 74.51 11.36 20.36
N ASP A 2 74.41 10.81 19.16
CA ASP A 2 73.12 10.71 18.44
C ASP A 2 72.77 9.26 18.03
N GLU A 3 73.69 8.31 18.27
CA GLU A 3 73.49 6.88 17.98
C GLU A 3 72.32 6.22 18.74
N PRO A 4 72.07 6.45 20.05
CA PRO A 4 71.00 5.72 20.73
C PRO A 4 69.60 6.13 20.25
N LEU A 5 69.45 7.35 19.72
CA LEU A 5 68.19 7.85 19.16
C LEU A 5 67.92 7.27 17.77
N ALA A 6 68.97 7.06 16.96
CA ALA A 6 68.86 6.46 15.63
C ALA A 6 68.40 5.00 15.72
N GLU A 7 68.94 4.22 16.66
CA GLU A 7 68.56 2.82 16.84
C GLU A 7 67.12 2.66 17.35
N LEU A 8 66.68 3.53 18.28
CA LEU A 8 65.31 3.52 18.78
C LEU A 8 64.29 3.81 17.68
N ARG A 9 64.62 4.75 16.79
CA ARG A 9 63.78 5.13 15.65
C ARG A 9 63.65 3.98 14.64
N GLN A 10 64.73 3.25 14.38
CA GLN A 10 64.72 2.09 13.50
C GLN A 10 63.84 0.95 14.04
N ARG A 11 63.86 0.71 15.36
CA ARG A 11 63.00 -0.29 16.01
C ARG A 11 61.52 0.12 15.98
N LEU A 12 61.23 1.39 16.21
CA LEU A 12 59.86 1.94 16.12
C LEU A 12 59.29 1.86 14.69
N ASP A 13 60.10 2.15 13.67
CA ASP A 13 59.66 2.04 12.26
C ASP A 13 59.40 0.60 11.81
N ARG A 14 60.09 -0.37 12.42
CA ARG A 14 59.82 -1.79 12.20
C ARG A 14 58.51 -2.21 12.86
N LEU A 15 58.32 -1.86 14.14
CA LEU A 15 57.10 -2.14 14.88
C LEU A 15 55.87 -1.44 14.26
N GLY A 16 56.01 -0.19 13.81
CA GLY A 16 54.94 0.56 13.16
C GLY A 16 54.47 -0.08 11.85
N ARG A 17 55.40 -0.66 11.06
CA ARG A 17 55.04 -1.42 9.86
C ARG A 17 54.30 -2.69 10.20
N GLU A 18 54.81 -3.49 11.13
CA GLU A 18 54.14 -4.73 11.55
C GLU A 18 52.73 -4.46 12.09
N VAL A 19 52.56 -3.47 12.98
CA VAL A 19 51.24 -3.08 13.50
C VAL A 19 50.29 -2.63 12.38
N ARG A 20 50.80 -1.94 11.35
CA ARG A 20 49.98 -1.52 10.21
C ARG A 20 49.51 -2.71 9.36
N TRP A 21 50.37 -3.71 9.15
CA TRP A 21 50.03 -4.95 8.45
C TRP A 21 49.01 -5.78 9.24
N TRP A 22 49.18 -5.91 10.56
CA TRP A 22 48.22 -6.61 11.42
C TRP A 22 46.86 -5.90 11.48
N ARG A 23 46.85 -4.56 11.56
CA ARG A 23 45.60 -3.78 11.55
C ARG A 23 44.87 -3.92 10.23
N LEU A 24 45.56 -3.82 9.09
CA LEU A 24 44.97 -4.00 7.76
C LEU A 24 44.48 -5.44 7.55
N GLY A 25 45.25 -6.43 8.00
CA GLY A 25 44.88 -7.84 7.92
C GLY A 25 43.64 -8.20 8.75
N ALA A 26 43.38 -7.49 9.85
CA ALA A 26 42.20 -7.72 10.68
C ALA A 26 40.97 -6.90 10.24
N THR A 27 41.15 -5.65 9.80
CA THR A 27 40.01 -4.77 9.49
C THR A 27 39.35 -5.07 8.15
N LEU A 28 40.12 -5.45 7.12
CA LEU A 28 39.60 -5.81 5.81
C LEU A 28 38.61 -6.98 5.85
N PRO A 29 38.95 -8.16 6.43
CA PRO A 29 38.01 -9.28 6.49
C PRO A 29 36.79 -8.97 7.36
N LEU A 30 36.95 -8.17 8.42
CA LEU A 30 35.83 -7.75 9.28
C LEU A 30 34.82 -6.88 8.52
N MET A 31 35.31 -5.90 7.74
CA MET A 31 34.46 -5.05 6.89
C MET A 31 33.76 -5.88 5.81
N LEU A 32 34.47 -6.83 5.22
CA LEU A 32 33.93 -7.69 4.17
C LEU A 32 32.85 -8.65 4.73
N ALA A 33 33.08 -9.23 5.90
CA ALA A 33 32.10 -10.04 6.62
C ALA A 33 30.86 -9.22 7.02
N ALA A 34 31.05 -8.00 7.52
CA ALA A 34 29.94 -7.09 7.84
C ALA A 34 29.12 -6.76 6.59
N ALA A 35 29.77 -6.43 5.47
CA ALA A 35 29.09 -6.12 4.21
C ALA A 35 28.23 -7.30 3.71
N VAL A 36 28.76 -8.53 3.77
CA VAL A 36 28.03 -9.75 3.39
C VAL A 36 26.83 -9.99 4.31
N LEU A 37 26.99 -9.82 5.63
CA LEU A 37 25.90 -9.96 6.60
C LEU A 37 24.77 -8.95 6.35
N PHE A 38 25.11 -7.69 6.05
CA PHE A 38 24.11 -6.67 5.74
C PHE A 38 23.39 -6.93 4.41
N MET A 39 24.09 -7.43 3.38
CA MET A 39 23.45 -7.83 2.12
C MET A 39 22.51 -9.03 2.28
N GLY A 40 22.85 -9.98 3.16
CA GLY A 40 22.02 -11.17 3.44
C GLY A 40 20.68 -10.88 4.14
N GLN A 41 20.55 -9.74 4.83
CA GLN A 41 19.32 -9.36 5.52
C GLN A 41 18.34 -8.55 4.65
N ALA A 42 18.78 -8.06 3.50
CA ALA A 42 17.99 -7.12 2.69
C ALA A 42 16.85 -7.79 1.90
N LEU A 43 16.87 -9.12 1.72
CA LEU A 43 15.78 -9.83 1.07
C LEU A 43 14.91 -10.52 2.11
N GLN A 44 13.96 -9.76 2.69
CA GLN A 44 12.81 -10.43 3.27
C GLN A 44 12.06 -11.13 2.14
N PRO A 45 11.82 -12.45 2.22
CA PRO A 45 11.03 -13.13 1.20
C PRO A 45 9.63 -12.54 1.22
N THR A 46 9.24 -11.89 0.12
CA THR A 46 7.88 -11.42 -0.10
C THR A 46 6.97 -12.63 -0.03
N ARG A 47 6.26 -12.80 1.09
CA ARG A 47 5.26 -13.86 1.23
C ARG A 47 4.03 -13.45 0.44
N LEU A 48 3.74 -14.20 -0.62
CA LEU A 48 2.45 -14.11 -1.27
C LEU A 48 1.40 -14.67 -0.30
N ILE A 49 0.41 -13.85 0.04
CA ILE A 49 -0.75 -14.26 0.82
C ILE A 49 -1.94 -14.24 -0.13
N GLU A 50 -2.48 -15.42 -0.42
CA GLU A 50 -3.71 -15.57 -1.21
C GLU A 50 -4.89 -15.68 -0.25
N ALA A 51 -5.89 -14.81 -0.44
CA ALA A 51 -7.11 -14.83 0.35
C ALA A 51 -8.28 -14.37 -0.52
N GLU A 52 -9.44 -15.01 -0.36
CA GLU A 52 -10.68 -14.59 -1.02
C GLU A 52 -11.17 -13.22 -0.50
N ARG A 53 -10.86 -12.91 0.77
CA ARG A 53 -11.24 -11.67 1.42
C ARG A 53 -10.23 -11.28 2.49
N VAL A 54 -9.81 -10.01 2.49
CA VAL A 54 -8.95 -9.43 3.52
C VAL A 54 -9.75 -8.42 4.32
N LEU A 55 -9.75 -8.55 5.64
CA LEU A 55 -10.48 -7.66 6.55
C LEU A 55 -9.50 -6.94 7.47
N VAL A 56 -9.60 -5.61 7.52
CA VAL A 56 -8.91 -4.78 8.50
C VAL A 56 -9.90 -4.40 9.58
N LYS A 57 -9.62 -4.81 10.81
CA LYS A 57 -10.41 -4.48 12.00
C LYS A 57 -9.68 -3.48 12.86
N ASP A 58 -10.42 -2.62 13.55
CA ASP A 58 -9.86 -1.74 14.56
C ASP A 58 -9.62 -2.47 15.90
N LYS A 59 -9.11 -1.75 16.91
CA LYS A 59 -8.82 -2.28 18.25
C LYS A 59 -10.07 -2.80 18.99
N THR A 60 -11.26 -2.37 18.58
CA THR A 60 -12.54 -2.83 19.15
C THR A 60 -13.11 -4.06 18.43
N GLY A 61 -12.45 -4.50 17.35
CA GLY A 61 -12.90 -5.60 16.50
C GLY A 61 -13.85 -5.19 15.38
N THR A 62 -14.14 -3.89 15.25
CA THR A 62 -15.02 -3.35 14.20
C THR A 62 -14.29 -3.38 12.86
N ILE A 63 -14.92 -3.89 11.80
CA ILE A 63 -14.35 -3.91 10.45
C ILE A 63 -14.31 -2.47 9.92
N ARG A 64 -13.15 -2.04 9.41
CA ARG A 64 -12.93 -0.71 8.84
C ARG A 64 -12.69 -0.75 7.34
N VAL A 65 -12.02 -1.79 6.87
CA VAL A 65 -11.71 -1.99 5.46
C VAL A 65 -11.90 -3.45 5.12
N ALA A 66 -12.50 -3.73 3.97
CA ALA A 66 -12.53 -5.05 3.37
C ALA A 66 -12.01 -4.99 1.93
N LEU A 67 -11.10 -5.89 1.57
CA LEU A 67 -10.73 -6.17 0.18
C LEU A 67 -11.38 -7.49 -0.22
N GLY A 68 -12.03 -7.53 -1.38
CA GLY A 68 -12.64 -8.74 -1.92
C GLY A 68 -13.82 -8.43 -2.83
N ALA A 69 -14.71 -9.42 -3.01
CA ALA A 69 -15.95 -9.22 -3.73
C ALA A 69 -16.85 -8.20 -2.99
N LEU A 70 -17.31 -7.20 -3.72
CA LEU A 70 -18.23 -6.18 -3.25
C LEU A 70 -19.63 -6.77 -3.17
N GLY A 71 -19.99 -7.22 -1.98
CA GLY A 71 -21.34 -7.69 -1.69
C GLY A 71 -22.31 -6.52 -1.59
N GLY A 72 -23.32 -6.49 -2.47
CA GLY A 72 -24.63 -5.96 -2.09
C GLY A 72 -25.24 -4.83 -2.91
N HIS A 73 -24.62 -4.26 -3.95
CA HIS A 73 -25.20 -3.06 -4.61
C HIS A 73 -25.01 -2.95 -6.12
N THR A 74 -24.79 -4.06 -6.82
CA THR A 74 -24.70 -4.01 -8.28
C THR A 74 -25.55 -5.08 -8.92
N ASP A 75 -26.53 -4.65 -9.73
CA ASP A 75 -27.19 -5.47 -10.77
C ASP A 75 -26.19 -5.91 -11.87
N ALA A 76 -24.89 -5.89 -11.57
CA ALA A 76 -23.84 -6.27 -12.47
C ALA A 76 -23.84 -7.80 -12.59
N PRO A 77 -23.76 -8.34 -13.82
CA PRO A 77 -23.77 -9.78 -14.05
C PRO A 77 -22.53 -10.50 -13.47
N ASN A 78 -21.48 -9.77 -13.10
CA ASN A 78 -20.27 -10.29 -12.49
C ASN A 78 -20.00 -9.61 -11.14
N PRO A 79 -19.44 -10.34 -10.14
CA PRO A 79 -19.02 -9.74 -8.89
C PRO A 79 -17.93 -8.71 -9.15
N LEU A 80 -18.14 -7.48 -8.67
CA LEU A 80 -17.10 -6.46 -8.67
C LEU A 80 -16.15 -6.74 -7.52
N TYR A 81 -14.85 -6.58 -7.77
CA TYR A 81 -13.82 -6.70 -6.75
C TYR A 81 -13.26 -5.32 -6.42
N GLY A 82 -12.99 -5.10 -5.13
CA GLY A 82 -12.48 -3.83 -4.70
C GLY A 82 -12.33 -3.71 -3.21
N ILE A 83 -12.24 -2.45 -2.77
CA ILE A 83 -12.05 -2.06 -1.38
C ILE A 83 -13.36 -1.46 -0.88
N THR A 84 -13.90 -2.00 0.20
CA THR A 84 -15.02 -1.43 0.95
C THR A 84 -14.50 -0.73 2.20
N LEU A 85 -14.95 0.50 2.43
CA LEU A 85 -14.67 1.29 3.61
C LEU A 85 -15.93 1.32 4.49
N TYR A 86 -15.74 1.14 5.80
CA TYR A 86 -16.82 1.14 6.77
C TYR A 86 -16.65 2.30 7.75
N ASP A 87 -17.77 2.88 8.16
CA ASP A 87 -17.83 3.94 9.16
C ASP A 87 -17.66 3.38 10.60
N PRO A 88 -17.65 4.22 11.66
CA PRO A 88 -17.59 3.77 13.06
C PRO A 88 -18.76 2.93 13.56
N ARG A 89 -19.88 2.92 12.84
CA ARG A 89 -21.05 2.09 13.15
C ARG A 89 -20.99 0.73 12.46
N GLY A 90 -20.06 0.56 11.51
CA GLY A 90 -19.94 -0.63 10.67
C GLY A 90 -20.76 -0.56 9.40
N ASP A 91 -21.36 0.60 9.10
CA ASP A 91 -22.08 0.84 7.85
C ASP A 91 -21.09 1.14 6.73
N THR A 92 -21.42 0.73 5.50
CA THR A 92 -20.59 1.06 4.33
C THR A 92 -20.55 2.58 4.16
N SER A 93 -19.35 3.17 4.12
CA SER A 93 -19.14 4.59 3.88
C SER A 93 -18.74 4.88 2.44
N ALA A 94 -17.93 3.99 1.85
CA ALA A 94 -17.48 4.11 0.47
C ALA A 94 -16.99 2.77 -0.08
N TYR A 95 -16.87 2.69 -1.40
CA TYR A 95 -16.22 1.58 -2.08
C TYR A 95 -15.39 2.06 -3.27
N ILE A 96 -14.23 1.44 -3.46
CA ILE A 96 -13.35 1.62 -4.61
C ILE A 96 -13.35 0.32 -5.39
N TYR A 97 -13.64 0.35 -6.68
CA TYR A 97 -13.72 -0.87 -7.48
C TYR A 97 -13.26 -0.66 -8.91
N ASP A 98 -12.81 -1.75 -9.51
CA ASP A 98 -12.51 -1.78 -10.94
C ASP A 98 -13.81 -1.87 -11.74
N ARG A 99 -13.95 -1.01 -12.76
CA ARG A 99 -15.07 -1.00 -13.70
C ARG A 99 -15.02 -2.16 -14.71
N GLY A 100 -14.03 -3.04 -14.60
CA GLY A 100 -13.93 -4.27 -15.38
C GLY A 100 -13.73 -3.97 -16.86
N SER A 101 -14.64 -4.45 -17.73
CA SER A 101 -14.50 -4.34 -19.19
C SER A 101 -14.50 -2.92 -19.73
N LEU A 102 -15.10 -1.97 -19.00
CA LEU A 102 -15.07 -0.54 -19.35
C LEU A 102 -13.71 0.09 -19.04
N GLY A 103 -12.88 -0.57 -18.24
CA GLY A 103 -11.61 -0.07 -17.75
C GLY A 103 -11.76 1.05 -16.73
N GLY A 104 -10.95 1.00 -15.69
CA GLY A 104 -10.73 2.14 -14.79
C GLY A 104 -11.22 1.88 -13.38
N ALA A 105 -11.07 2.87 -12.51
CA ALA A 105 -11.44 2.74 -11.10
C ALA A 105 -12.51 3.76 -10.73
N THR A 106 -13.50 3.33 -9.97
CA THR A 106 -14.53 4.20 -9.40
C THR A 106 -14.45 4.19 -7.89
N LEU A 107 -14.34 5.37 -7.29
CA LEU A 107 -14.65 5.62 -5.89
C LEU A 107 -16.12 6.04 -5.80
N TYR A 108 -16.90 5.34 -5.00
CA TYR A 108 -18.30 5.65 -4.74
C TYR A 108 -18.52 5.88 -3.25
N MET A 109 -19.26 6.93 -2.92
CA MET A 109 -19.66 7.26 -1.55
C MET A 109 -21.03 6.66 -1.25
N ALA A 110 -21.08 5.74 -0.30
CA ALA A 110 -22.33 5.12 0.12
C ALA A 110 -23.28 6.18 0.72
N GLY A 111 -24.56 6.09 0.34
CA GLY A 111 -25.61 6.97 0.84
C GLY A 111 -25.77 8.32 0.14
N SER A 112 -24.79 8.80 -0.64
CA SER A 112 -24.91 10.09 -1.37
C SER A 112 -25.00 9.97 -2.89
N GLN A 113 -24.86 8.78 -3.46
CA GLN A 113 -24.70 8.55 -4.90
C GLN A 113 -23.51 9.30 -5.55
N SER A 114 -22.69 9.99 -4.76
CA SER A 114 -21.53 10.72 -5.28
C SER A 114 -20.43 9.73 -5.65
N SER A 115 -19.79 9.96 -6.79
CA SER A 115 -18.72 9.09 -7.29
C SER A 115 -17.66 9.86 -8.04
N ILE A 116 -16.43 9.36 -7.99
CA ILE A 116 -15.33 9.80 -8.84
C ILE A 116 -14.87 8.59 -9.64
N SER A 117 -14.88 8.69 -10.96
CA SER A 117 -14.42 7.63 -11.86
C SER A 117 -13.22 8.10 -12.67
N PHE A 118 -12.24 7.22 -12.80
CA PHE A 118 -11.06 7.40 -13.65
C PHE A 118 -11.08 6.32 -14.71
N GLY A 119 -11.15 6.72 -15.99
CA GLY A 119 -11.01 5.82 -17.12
C GLY A 119 -9.55 5.42 -17.37
N THR A 120 -9.35 4.43 -18.25
CA THR A 120 -8.01 3.93 -18.62
C THR A 120 -7.46 4.61 -19.86
N SER A 121 -6.29 4.20 -20.35
CA SER A 121 -5.68 4.70 -21.58
C SER A 121 -6.58 4.61 -22.82
N LYS A 122 -7.56 3.69 -22.84
CA LYS A 122 -8.54 3.56 -23.93
C LYS A 122 -9.66 4.60 -23.87
N GLU A 123 -9.98 5.10 -22.68
CA GLU A 123 -11.00 6.11 -22.41
C GLU A 123 -10.47 7.07 -21.33
N ALA A 124 -9.46 7.87 -21.69
CA ALA A 124 -8.82 8.80 -20.76
C ALA A 124 -9.81 9.88 -20.32
N SER A 125 -10.52 9.59 -19.22
CA SER A 125 -11.61 10.42 -18.72
C SER A 125 -11.56 10.45 -17.20
N VAL A 126 -11.98 11.58 -16.64
CA VAL A 126 -12.26 11.72 -15.21
C VAL A 126 -13.68 12.25 -15.11
N GLU A 127 -14.52 11.53 -14.39
CA GLU A 127 -15.92 11.89 -14.17
C GLU A 127 -16.14 12.09 -12.67
N ILE A 128 -16.69 13.24 -12.30
CA ILE A 128 -17.03 13.57 -10.91
C ILE A 128 -18.53 13.82 -10.86
N ASN A 129 -19.24 12.94 -10.18
CA ASN A 129 -20.67 13.06 -9.91
C ASN A 129 -20.86 13.38 -8.43
N ALA A 130 -21.49 14.52 -8.15
CA ALA A 130 -21.81 14.95 -6.80
C ALA A 130 -23.32 15.19 -6.70
N PHE A 131 -23.99 14.44 -5.82
CA PHE A 131 -25.42 14.59 -5.58
C PHE A 131 -25.65 15.07 -4.16
N LYS A 132 -26.64 15.96 -4.00
CA LYS A 132 -26.89 16.69 -2.76
C LYS A 132 -27.89 16.00 -1.83
N GLU A 133 -28.64 14.99 -2.27
CA GLU A 133 -29.83 14.53 -1.53
C GLU A 133 -29.90 13.01 -1.28
N PRO A 134 -30.17 12.58 -0.02
CA PRO A 134 -30.55 11.22 0.28
C PRO A 134 -32.02 10.97 -0.11
N ARG A 135 -32.28 9.83 -0.77
CA ARG A 135 -33.58 9.37 -1.27
C ARG A 135 -34.77 9.63 -0.33
N LYS A 136 -35.63 10.59 -0.69
CA LYS A 136 -37.09 10.53 -0.44
C LYS A 136 -37.93 10.78 -1.71
N ASP A 137 -37.39 11.46 -2.71
CA ASP A 137 -38.19 11.91 -3.85
C ASP A 137 -38.25 10.95 -5.06
N ARG A 138 -37.47 9.84 -5.04
CA ARG A 138 -37.52 8.87 -6.15
C ARG A 138 -38.79 8.00 -6.12
N GLU A 139 -39.30 7.65 -4.94
CA GLU A 139 -40.59 6.92 -4.83
C GLU A 139 -41.74 7.79 -5.33
N ARG A 140 -41.76 9.09 -4.97
CA ARG A 140 -42.77 10.04 -5.46
C ARG A 140 -42.70 10.27 -6.96
N ARG A 141 -41.49 10.39 -7.54
CA ARG A 141 -41.34 10.54 -9.00
C ARG A 141 -41.73 9.28 -9.77
N LEU A 142 -41.44 8.08 -9.24
CA LEU A 142 -41.89 6.84 -9.91
C LEU A 142 -43.41 6.71 -9.86
N ASP A 143 -44.03 6.97 -8.71
CA ASP A 143 -45.49 6.95 -8.57
C ASP A 143 -46.18 8.00 -9.45
N GLN A 144 -45.56 9.17 -9.63
CA GLN A 144 -46.11 10.23 -10.47
C GLN A 144 -45.94 9.90 -11.96
N LEU A 145 -44.79 9.37 -12.38
CA LEU A 145 -44.56 8.92 -13.76
C LEU A 145 -45.43 7.71 -14.13
N LEU A 146 -45.74 6.83 -13.17
CA LEU A 146 -46.66 5.71 -13.40
C LEU A 146 -48.13 6.13 -13.43
N ARG A 147 -48.51 7.21 -12.73
CA ARG A 147 -49.84 7.82 -12.81
C ARG A 147 -50.06 8.62 -14.07
N ASP A 148 -49.03 9.32 -14.54
CA ASP A 148 -49.10 10.13 -15.77
C ASP A 148 -49.03 9.27 -17.05
N ALA A 149 -48.71 7.98 -16.90
CA ALA A 149 -48.64 6.99 -17.98
C ALA A 149 -49.88 6.06 -18.08
N LEU A 150 -50.91 6.28 -17.25
CA LEU A 150 -52.21 5.59 -17.27
C LEU A 150 -53.33 6.59 -17.55
#